data_AF-A0A7X4IZH4-F1
#
_entry.id   AF-A0A7X4IZH4-F1
#
_cell.length_a   1.000
_cell.length_b   1.000
_cell.length_c   1.000
_cell.angle_alpha   90.00
_cell.angle_beta   90.00
_cell.angle_gamma   90.00
#
_symmetry.space_group_name_H-M   'P 1'
#
loop_
_entity.id
_entity.type
_entity.pdbx_description
1 polymer ?
#
loop_
_entity_poly.entity_id
_entity_poly.type
_entity_poly.pdbx_seq_one_letter_code
_entity_poly.pdbx_strand_id
1 'polypeptide(L)'
;MHESGRPLRRLDTWGLIVLGLFTAAAVAGFASFGRHPELLARFPSSRGFYATAFEVFAQGHIVIAFAVLAMSLSVRVGARWIPALLVAGTLSLGMELLGTATGFPFSAYRYTELLGIRVAGLVPVLIPFSWFMMAFPSYVLARRMTGGRVAGWALGALLLTTWDLTLDPAMSDLSPYWVWETAGIYYGMPLVNLAGWFGTGVLIMAGLDAVKA
;
A
#
# COMPACT_ATOMS: atom_id res chain seq x y z
N MET A 1 -18.84 17.77 21.36
CA MET A 1 -18.48 18.84 20.41
C MET A 1 -18.10 18.18 19.09
N HIS A 2 -18.99 18.27 18.11
CA HIS A 2 -18.77 17.76 16.76
C HIS A 2 -17.91 18.80 16.03
N GLU A 3 -16.59 18.59 15.94
CA GLU A 3 -15.79 19.39 15.01
C GLU A 3 -16.22 18.98 13.60
N SER A 4 -17.13 19.78 13.01
CA SER A 4 -17.43 19.75 11.59
C SER A 4 -16.10 19.89 10.83
N GLY A 5 -15.74 18.86 10.07
CA GLY A 5 -14.45 18.78 9.40
C GLY A 5 -14.19 20.03 8.56
N ARG A 6 -13.02 20.64 8.75
CA ARG A 6 -12.58 21.76 7.91
C ARG A 6 -12.74 21.35 6.43
N PRO A 7 -13.34 22.22 5.58
CA PRO A 7 -13.54 21.89 4.18
C PRO A 7 -12.21 21.51 3.51
N LEU A 8 -12.27 20.60 2.54
CA LEU A 8 -11.10 20.24 1.73
C LEU A 8 -10.50 21.52 1.14
N ARG A 9 -9.18 21.69 1.31
CA ARG A 9 -8.48 22.82 0.68
C ARG A 9 -8.40 22.55 -0.81
N ARG A 10 -8.33 23.60 -1.63
CA ARG A 10 -8.13 23.48 -3.09
C ARG A 10 -6.99 22.51 -3.44
N LEU A 11 -5.91 22.54 -2.65
CA LEU A 11 -4.76 21.66 -2.83
C LEU A 11 -5.10 20.17 -2.57
N ASP A 12 -5.90 19.87 -1.54
CA ASP A 12 -6.38 18.51 -1.29
C ASP A 12 -7.25 18.03 -2.45
N THR A 13 -8.15 18.89 -2.93
CA THR A 13 -9.01 18.59 -4.08
C THR A 13 -8.20 18.29 -5.33
N TRP A 14 -7.21 19.13 -5.66
CA TRP A 14 -6.34 18.89 -6.82
C TRP A 14 -5.52 17.61 -6.69
N GLY A 15 -4.94 17.33 -5.51
CA GLY A 15 -4.22 16.10 -5.26
C GLY A 15 -5.10 14.86 -5.45
N LEU A 16 -6.33 14.88 -4.92
CA LEU A 16 -7.29 13.80 -5.08
C LEU A 16 -7.77 13.65 -6.54
N ILE A 17 -7.93 14.74 -7.29
CA ILE A 17 -8.25 14.70 -8.72
C ILE A 17 -7.11 14.02 -9.48
N VAL A 18 -5.85 14.40 -9.22
CA VAL A 18 -4.68 13.79 -9.88
C VAL A 18 -4.60 12.30 -9.58
N LEU A 19 -4.72 11.91 -8.31
CA LEU A 19 -4.72 10.50 -7.91
C LEU A 19 -5.90 9.75 -8.56
N GLY A 20 -7.11 10.33 -8.54
CA GLY A 20 -8.29 9.72 -9.13
C GLY A 20 -8.20 9.54 -10.65
N LEU A 21 -7.65 10.52 -11.37
CA LEU A 21 -7.41 10.43 -12.82
C LEU A 21 -6.36 9.35 -13.12
N PHE A 22 -5.29 9.28 -12.32
CA PHE A 22 -4.26 8.26 -12.47
C PHE A 22 -4.83 6.84 -12.24
N THR A 23 -5.64 6.67 -11.19
CA THR A 23 -6.33 5.42 -10.91
C THR A 23 -7.32 5.06 -12.01
N ALA A 24 -8.10 6.02 -12.53
CA ALA A 24 -9.03 5.78 -13.63
C ALA A 24 -8.29 5.32 -14.90
N ALA A 25 -7.15 5.95 -15.23
CA ALA A 25 -6.31 5.53 -16.35
C ALA A 25 -5.76 4.10 -16.16
N ALA A 26 -5.35 3.76 -14.94
CA ALA A 26 -4.83 2.44 -14.61
C ALA A 26 -5.89 1.35 -14.74
N VAL A 27 -7.08 1.61 -14.20
CA VAL A 27 -8.23 0.72 -14.28
C VAL A 27 -8.64 0.54 -15.74
N ALA A 28 -8.66 1.61 -16.54
CA ALA A 28 -8.94 1.52 -17.97
C ALA A 28 -7.86 0.71 -18.73
N GLY A 29 -6.59 0.89 -18.39
CA GLY A 29 -5.47 0.12 -18.95
C GLY A 29 -5.57 -1.37 -18.61
N PHE A 30 -5.90 -1.70 -17.37
CA PHE A 30 -6.15 -3.08 -16.94
C PHE A 30 -7.39 -3.68 -17.62
N ALA A 31 -8.52 -2.95 -17.66
CA ALA A 31 -9.76 -3.42 -18.27
C ALA A 31 -9.65 -3.65 -19.78
N SER A 32 -8.78 -2.90 -20.46
CA SER A 32 -8.48 -3.10 -21.87
C SER A 32 -7.41 -4.18 -22.05
N PHE A 33 -6.13 -3.82 -21.99
CA PHE A 33 -5.04 -4.71 -22.38
C PHE A 33 -4.70 -5.78 -21.33
N GLY A 34 -5.05 -5.57 -20.06
CA GLY A 34 -4.81 -6.56 -19.00
C GLY A 34 -5.78 -7.73 -19.04
N ARG A 35 -7.07 -7.44 -19.26
CA ARG A 35 -8.13 -8.44 -19.43
C ARG A 35 -8.24 -8.99 -20.84
N HIS A 36 -7.80 -8.22 -21.84
CA HIS A 36 -7.84 -8.58 -23.25
C HIS A 36 -6.45 -8.43 -23.91
N PRO A 37 -5.47 -9.29 -23.58
CA PRO A 37 -4.13 -9.24 -24.17
C PRO A 37 -4.14 -9.38 -25.70
N GLU A 38 -5.16 -9.99 -26.29
CA GLU A 38 -5.36 -10.09 -27.74
C GLU A 38 -5.45 -8.71 -28.43
N LEU A 39 -5.85 -7.66 -27.70
CA LEU A 39 -5.85 -6.30 -28.24
C LEU A 39 -4.44 -5.80 -28.57
N LEU A 40 -3.41 -6.34 -27.93
CA LEU A 40 -2.00 -6.02 -28.23
C LEU A 40 -1.55 -6.59 -29.58
N ALA A 41 -2.20 -7.65 -30.06
CA ALA A 41 -2.00 -8.17 -31.41
C ALA A 41 -2.70 -7.27 -32.45
N ARG A 42 -3.88 -6.74 -32.11
CA ARG A 42 -4.66 -5.83 -32.97
C ARG A 42 -4.06 -4.43 -33.07
N PHE A 43 -3.41 -3.95 -32.00
CA PHE A 43 -2.76 -2.63 -31.93
C PHE A 43 -1.28 -2.75 -31.58
N PRO A 44 -0.40 -3.16 -32.53
CA PRO A 44 1.02 -3.37 -32.30
C PRO A 44 1.76 -2.17 -31.70
N SER A 45 1.35 -0.95 -32.06
CA SER A 45 1.93 0.30 -31.56
C SER A 45 1.72 0.48 -30.05
N SER A 46 0.71 -0.17 -29.46
CA SER A 46 0.41 -0.07 -28.02
C SER A 46 1.21 -1.04 -27.16
N ARG A 47 1.92 -2.03 -27.74
CA ARG A 47 2.67 -3.04 -26.99
C ARG A 47 3.77 -2.47 -26.10
N GLY A 48 4.62 -1.61 -26.67
CA GLY A 48 5.72 -0.99 -25.92
C GLY A 48 5.20 -0.10 -24.79
N PHE A 49 4.20 0.72 -25.08
CA PHE A 49 3.55 1.56 -24.08
C PHE A 49 2.93 0.72 -22.96
N TYR A 50 2.19 -0.35 -23.28
CA TYR A 50 1.52 -1.16 -22.28
C TYR A 50 2.51 -1.90 -21.36
N ALA A 51 3.60 -2.44 -21.91
CA ALA A 51 4.64 -3.08 -21.10
C ALA A 51 5.26 -2.11 -20.09
N THR A 52 5.64 -0.90 -20.53
CA THR A 52 6.15 0.15 -19.63
C THR A 52 5.09 0.65 -18.65
N ALA A 53 3.85 0.83 -19.11
CA ALA A 53 2.74 1.24 -18.27
C ALA A 53 2.49 0.23 -17.14
N PHE A 54 2.58 -1.06 -17.43
CA PHE A 54 2.37 -2.10 -16.43
C PHE A 54 3.30 -1.93 -15.21
N GLU A 55 4.58 -1.68 -15.43
CA GLU A 55 5.57 -1.43 -14.37
C GLU A 55 5.36 -0.07 -13.68
N VAL A 56 5.21 0.98 -14.49
CA VAL A 56 5.17 2.37 -14.02
C VAL A 56 3.89 2.67 -13.24
N PHE A 57 2.77 2.02 -13.54
CA PHE A 57 1.50 2.36 -12.90
C PHE A 57 1.43 1.91 -11.44
N ALA A 58 2.01 0.75 -11.09
CA ALA A 58 2.06 0.33 -9.68
C ALA A 58 2.97 1.25 -8.86
N GLN A 59 4.17 1.53 -9.36
CA GLN A 59 5.11 2.46 -8.73
C GLN A 59 4.52 3.87 -8.63
N GLY A 60 3.90 4.34 -9.71
CA GLY A 60 3.24 5.64 -9.80
C GLY A 60 2.09 5.78 -8.81
N HIS A 61 1.30 4.73 -8.58
CA HIS A 61 0.24 4.76 -7.56
C HIS A 61 0.81 5.03 -6.18
N ILE A 62 1.86 4.30 -5.80
CA ILE A 62 2.50 4.47 -4.49
C ILE A 62 3.05 5.89 -4.37
N VAL A 63 3.79 6.36 -5.37
CA VAL A 63 4.41 7.70 -5.34
C VAL A 63 3.37 8.81 -5.30
N ILE A 64 2.34 8.76 -6.16
CA ILE A 64 1.31 9.80 -6.23
C ILE A 64 0.45 9.78 -4.96
N ALA A 65 0.00 8.61 -4.50
CA ALA A 65 -0.81 8.50 -3.29
C ALA A 65 -0.04 8.98 -2.05
N PHE A 66 1.23 8.58 -1.91
CA PHE A 66 2.10 9.08 -0.86
C PHE A 66 2.30 10.59 -0.95
N ALA A 67 2.59 11.14 -2.13
CA ALA A 67 2.79 12.57 -2.32
C ALA A 67 1.54 13.38 -1.95
N VAL A 68 0.36 12.92 -2.37
CA VAL A 68 -0.92 13.56 -2.04
C VAL A 68 -1.17 13.54 -0.53
N LEU A 69 -0.94 12.40 0.12
CA LEU A 69 -1.09 12.27 1.58
C LEU A 69 -0.08 13.15 2.33
N ALA A 70 1.21 13.06 1.99
CA ALA A 70 2.28 13.84 2.60
C ALA A 70 2.07 15.35 2.44
N MET A 71 1.62 15.78 1.26
CA MET A 71 1.26 17.18 0.99
C MET A 71 0.08 17.62 1.88
N SER A 72 -1.00 16.83 1.93
CA SER A 72 -2.16 17.16 2.76
C SER A 72 -1.79 17.25 4.25
N LEU A 73 -1.00 16.29 4.75
CA LEU A 73 -0.51 16.28 6.12
C LEU A 73 0.40 17.48 6.40
N SER A 74 1.34 17.79 5.52
CA SER A 74 2.26 18.93 5.67
C SER A 74 1.51 20.25 5.76
N VAL A 75 0.45 20.42 4.97
CA VAL A 75 -0.37 21.64 4.99
C VAL A 75 -1.28 21.75 6.21
N ARG A 76 -1.67 20.62 6.81
CA ARG A 76 -2.58 20.57 7.97
C ARG A 76 -1.85 20.62 9.31
N VAL A 77 -0.71 19.95 9.41
CA VAL A 77 0.01 19.73 10.69
C VAL A 77 1.51 20.06 10.61
N GLY A 78 2.00 20.62 9.50
CA GLY A 78 3.43 20.91 9.33
C GLY A 78 4.27 19.64 9.31
N ALA A 79 5.44 19.63 9.94
CA ALA A 79 6.29 18.44 10.04
C ALA A 79 5.81 17.40 11.08
N ARG A 80 4.68 17.62 11.76
CA ARG A 80 4.23 16.76 12.87
C ARG A 80 3.80 15.35 12.45
N TRP A 81 3.61 15.11 11.15
CA TRP A 81 3.33 13.77 10.62
C TRP A 81 4.58 12.92 10.38
N ILE A 82 5.77 13.53 10.40
CA ILE A 82 7.04 12.82 10.14
C ILE A 82 7.29 11.66 11.12
N PRO A 83 7.04 11.78 12.44
CA PRO A 83 7.15 10.64 13.34
C PRO A 83 6.25 9.47 12.95
N ALA A 84 5.04 9.74 12.46
CA ALA A 84 4.11 8.71 12.00
C ALA A 84 4.67 7.95 10.77
N LEU A 85 5.25 8.69 9.81
CA LEU A 85 5.94 8.10 8.67
C LEU A 85 7.13 7.24 9.11
N LEU A 86 7.97 7.76 10.01
CA LEU A 86 9.14 7.04 10.49
C LEU A 86 8.75 5.75 11.22
N VAL A 87 7.72 5.78 12.07
CA VAL A 87 7.23 4.60 12.78
C VAL A 87 6.68 3.56 11.79
N ALA A 88 5.73 3.94 10.94
CA ALA A 88 5.13 2.99 10.00
C ALA A 88 6.16 2.46 9.00
N GLY A 89 7.03 3.33 8.49
CA GLY A 89 8.04 2.99 7.50
C GLY A 89 9.13 2.08 8.06
N THR A 90 9.63 2.34 9.28
CA THR A 90 10.67 1.49 9.88
C THR A 90 10.12 0.15 10.34
N LEU A 91 8.92 0.10 10.93
CA LEU A 91 8.29 -1.15 11.34
C LEU A 91 7.94 -2.03 10.14
N SER A 92 7.32 -1.46 9.09
CA SER A 92 7.01 -2.20 7.86
C SER A 92 8.29 -2.69 7.19
N LEU A 93 9.28 -1.83 6.95
CA LEU A 93 10.55 -2.23 6.35
C LEU A 93 11.24 -3.34 7.15
N GLY A 94 11.23 -3.24 8.48
CA GLY A 94 11.80 -4.26 9.36
C GLY A 94 11.10 -5.61 9.25
N MET A 95 9.76 -5.63 9.24
CA MET A 95 8.98 -6.86 9.10
C MET A 95 9.10 -7.46 7.69
N GLU A 96 9.17 -6.63 6.66
CA GLU A 96 9.38 -7.05 5.26
C GLU A 96 10.78 -7.65 5.06
N LEU A 97 11.82 -7.05 5.64
CA LEU A 97 13.18 -7.59 5.61
C LEU A 97 13.26 -8.91 6.37
N LEU A 98 12.60 -8.99 7.53
CA LEU A 98 12.51 -10.25 8.29
C LEU A 98 11.76 -11.32 7.50
N GLY A 99 10.63 -10.96 6.86
CA GLY A 99 9.80 -11.85 6.06
C GLY A 99 10.52 -12.40 4.85
N THR A 100 11.14 -11.54 4.06
CA THR A 100 11.91 -11.94 2.87
C THR A 100 13.18 -12.73 3.21
N ALA A 101 13.77 -12.53 4.39
CA ALA A 101 14.96 -13.26 4.81
C ALA A 101 14.66 -14.61 5.50
N THR A 102 13.55 -14.72 6.23
CA THR A 102 13.27 -15.87 7.12
C THR A 102 11.94 -16.58 6.85
N GLY A 103 11.04 -15.95 6.11
CA GLY A 103 9.65 -16.37 5.94
C GLY A 103 8.72 -16.00 7.09
N PHE A 104 9.19 -15.36 8.17
CA PHE A 104 8.34 -14.85 9.24
C PHE A 104 8.23 -13.32 9.16
N PRO A 105 7.03 -12.70 9.27
CA PRO A 105 5.76 -13.31 9.67
C PRO A 105 4.85 -13.76 8.52
N PHE A 106 5.25 -13.58 7.25
CA PHE A 106 4.34 -13.64 6.10
C PHE A 106 4.25 -14.99 5.37
N SER A 107 5.08 -15.98 5.72
CA SER A 107 5.58 -17.06 4.84
C SER A 107 6.76 -16.60 3.99
N ALA A 108 7.49 -17.53 3.37
CA ALA A 108 8.62 -17.25 2.49
C ALA A 108 8.14 -16.73 1.12
N TYR A 109 8.71 -15.61 0.69
CA TYR A 109 8.46 -14.94 -0.59
C TYR A 109 9.66 -14.10 -1.00
N ARG A 110 9.70 -13.71 -2.27
CA ARG A 110 10.68 -12.77 -2.81
C ARG A 110 10.02 -11.72 -3.68
N TYR A 111 10.48 -10.48 -3.56
CA TYR A 111 10.14 -9.42 -4.51
C TYR A 111 10.89 -9.59 -5.83
N THR A 112 10.23 -9.24 -6.93
CA THR A 112 10.85 -9.11 -8.25
C THR A 112 11.38 -7.69 -8.47
N GLU A 113 11.94 -7.42 -9.65
CA GLU A 113 12.48 -6.10 -10.01
C GLU A 113 11.40 -5.07 -10.40
N LEU A 114 10.13 -5.49 -10.48
CA LEU A 114 9.03 -4.66 -11.00
C LEU A 114 8.72 -3.43 -10.13
N LEU A 115 9.14 -3.41 -8.86
CA LEU A 115 8.98 -2.25 -7.95
C LEU A 115 10.25 -1.39 -7.82
N GLY A 116 11.27 -1.67 -8.63
CA GLY A 116 12.51 -0.91 -8.67
C GLY A 116 13.52 -1.31 -7.59
N ILE A 117 14.29 -0.34 -7.12
CA ILE A 117 15.48 -0.57 -6.27
C ILE A 117 15.07 -1.21 -4.93
N ARG A 118 15.86 -2.20 -4.49
CA ARG A 118 15.62 -2.98 -3.26
C ARG A 118 16.64 -2.68 -2.17
N VAL A 119 16.16 -2.42 -0.96
CA VAL A 119 16.95 -2.32 0.27
C VAL A 119 17.54 -3.69 0.59
N ALA A 120 18.85 -3.74 0.81
CA ALA A 120 19.61 -4.98 1.02
C ALA A 120 19.41 -6.04 -0.09
N GLY A 121 18.96 -5.63 -1.28
CA GLY A 121 18.60 -6.56 -2.37
C GLY A 121 17.30 -7.35 -2.15
N LEU A 122 16.56 -7.09 -1.07
CA LEU A 122 15.39 -7.88 -0.66
C LEU A 122 14.07 -7.13 -0.86
N VAL A 123 13.93 -5.94 -0.28
CA VAL A 123 12.64 -5.24 -0.17
C VAL A 123 12.65 -3.94 -0.97
N PRO A 124 11.72 -3.71 -1.92
CA PRO A 124 11.67 -2.48 -2.70
C PRO A 124 11.53 -1.23 -1.83
N VAL A 125 12.25 -0.16 -2.18
CA VAL A 125 12.23 1.12 -1.44
C VAL A 125 10.84 1.75 -1.35
N LEU A 126 9.93 1.39 -2.26
CA LEU A 126 8.55 1.89 -2.30
C LEU A 126 7.64 1.21 -1.27
N ILE A 127 7.97 0.01 -0.78
CA ILE A 127 7.11 -0.77 0.12
C ILE A 127 6.77 -0.01 1.42
N PRO A 128 7.73 0.61 2.13
CA PRO A 128 7.41 1.35 3.36
C PRO A 128 6.45 2.53 3.13
N PHE A 129 6.52 3.18 1.97
CA PHE A 129 5.58 4.25 1.59
C PHE A 129 4.19 3.69 1.27
N SER A 130 4.12 2.52 0.63
CA SER A 130 2.89 1.77 0.36
C SER A 130 2.18 1.38 1.67
N TRP A 131 2.94 0.86 2.64
CA TRP A 131 2.43 0.61 4.00
C TRP A 131 1.91 1.88 4.65
N PHE A 132 2.66 2.98 4.63
CA PHE A 132 2.23 4.23 5.28
C PHE A 132 0.95 4.81 4.66
N MET A 133 0.82 4.81 3.33
CA MET A 133 -0.37 5.37 2.66
C MET A 133 -1.67 4.65 3.03
N MET A 134 -1.62 3.38 3.45
CA MET A 134 -2.80 2.66 3.92
C MET A 134 -2.90 2.58 5.45
N ALA A 135 -1.77 2.45 6.16
CA ALA A 135 -1.77 2.34 7.61
C ALA A 135 -2.26 3.62 8.29
N PHE A 136 -1.82 4.79 7.81
CA PHE A 136 -2.23 6.08 8.39
C PHE A 136 -3.74 6.34 8.30
N PRO A 137 -4.41 6.26 7.13
CA PRO A 137 -5.86 6.43 7.07
C PRO A 137 -6.61 5.34 7.84
N SER A 138 -6.13 4.09 7.85
CA SER A 138 -6.71 3.01 8.64
C SER A 138 -6.68 3.31 10.14
N TYR A 139 -5.56 3.84 10.63
CA TYR A 139 -5.41 4.32 12.01
C TYR A 139 -6.40 5.45 12.34
N VAL A 140 -6.45 6.49 11.50
CA VAL A 140 -7.36 7.63 11.71
C VAL A 140 -8.83 7.20 11.73
N LEU A 141 -9.22 6.32 10.81
CA LEU A 141 -10.58 5.79 10.75
C LEU A 141 -10.91 4.97 12.00
N ALA A 142 -10.03 4.07 12.41
CA ALA A 142 -10.23 3.25 13.59
C ALA A 142 -10.35 4.08 14.88
N ARG A 143 -9.53 5.13 15.02
CA ARG A 143 -9.60 6.07 16.15
C ARG A 143 -10.90 6.87 16.21
N ARG A 144 -11.56 7.08 15.07
CA ARG A 144 -12.88 7.75 15.02
C ARG A 144 -14.03 6.80 15.31
N MET A 145 -13.87 5.51 15.01
CA MET A 145 -14.90 4.49 15.17
C MET A 145 -14.87 3.81 16.55
N THR A 146 -13.78 3.95 17.30
CA THR A 146 -13.59 3.25 18.57
C THR A 146 -13.27 4.23 19.70
N GLY A 147 -13.78 3.93 20.90
CA GLY A 147 -13.46 4.69 22.13
C GLY A 147 -12.26 4.13 22.91
N GLY A 148 -11.82 2.90 22.62
CA GLY A 148 -10.76 2.21 23.36
C GLY A 148 -9.48 2.04 22.54
N ARG A 149 -8.31 2.21 23.18
CA ARG A 149 -7.00 2.14 22.50
C ARG A 149 -6.77 0.80 21.80
N VAL A 150 -6.94 -0.30 22.53
CA VAL A 150 -6.72 -1.66 22.01
C VAL A 150 -7.71 -1.99 20.88
N ALA A 151 -8.98 -1.61 21.04
CA ALA A 151 -9.99 -1.77 20.00
C ALA A 151 -9.64 -0.97 18.73
N GLY A 152 -9.10 0.25 18.90
CA GLY A 152 -8.60 1.06 17.80
C GLY A 152 -7.42 0.44 17.07
N TRP A 153 -6.48 -0.18 17.80
CA TRP A 153 -5.36 -0.90 17.16
C TRP A 153 -5.84 -2.12 16.38
N ALA A 154 -6.72 -2.93 16.97
CA ALA A 154 -7.28 -4.10 16.32
C ALA A 154 -8.08 -3.73 15.05
N LEU A 155 -8.94 -2.71 15.14
CA LEU A 155 -9.73 -2.25 13.99
C LEU A 155 -8.83 -1.65 12.91
N GLY A 156 -7.85 -0.82 13.27
CA GLY A 156 -6.91 -0.24 12.30
C GLY A 156 -6.10 -1.31 11.58
N ALA A 157 -5.61 -2.31 12.31
CA ALA A 157 -4.89 -3.45 11.74
C ALA A 157 -5.78 -4.31 10.83
N LEU A 158 -7.04 -4.51 11.21
CA LEU A 158 -8.01 -5.25 10.39
C LEU A 158 -8.32 -4.51 9.08
N LEU A 159 -8.53 -3.19 9.13
CA LEU A 159 -8.74 -2.36 7.93
C LEU A 159 -7.53 -2.44 6.99
N LEU A 160 -6.32 -2.36 7.55
CA LEU A 160 -5.08 -2.51 6.80
C LEU A 160 -4.93 -3.90 6.17
N THR A 161 -5.25 -4.96 6.92
CA THR A 161 -5.18 -6.36 6.43
C THR A 161 -6.25 -6.63 5.36
N THR A 162 -7.40 -5.95 5.42
CA THR A 162 -8.45 -6.07 4.40
C THR A 162 -7.98 -5.52 3.05
N TRP A 163 -7.08 -4.54 3.05
CA TRP A 163 -6.45 -4.08 1.82
C TRP A 163 -5.56 -5.16 1.20
N ASP A 164 -4.76 -5.86 2.01
CA ASP A 164 -3.88 -6.95 1.54
C ASP A 164 -4.66 -8.08 0.87
N LEU A 165 -5.84 -8.45 1.40
CA LEU A 165 -6.75 -9.42 0.77
C LEU A 165 -7.10 -9.08 -0.69
N THR A 166 -7.09 -7.80 -1.05
CA THR A 166 -7.35 -7.33 -2.42
C THR A 166 -6.07 -7.04 -3.20
N LEU A 167 -5.02 -6.63 -2.51
CA LEU A 167 -3.74 -6.26 -3.10
C LEU A 167 -2.97 -7.48 -3.59
N ASP A 168 -2.86 -8.51 -2.75
CA ASP A 168 -2.01 -9.67 -3.04
C ASP A 168 -2.45 -10.44 -4.30
N PRO A 169 -3.75 -10.76 -4.51
CA PRO A 169 -4.17 -11.39 -5.77
C PRO A 169 -3.81 -10.56 -7.02
N ALA A 170 -3.83 -9.23 -6.92
CA ALA A 170 -3.43 -8.37 -8.02
C ALA A 170 -1.91 -8.33 -8.25
N MET A 171 -1.13 -8.48 -7.17
CA MET A 171 0.31 -8.19 -7.16
C MET A 171 1.22 -9.42 -7.01
N SER A 172 0.67 -10.62 -6.80
CA SER A 172 1.42 -11.88 -6.86
C SER A 172 0.86 -12.86 -7.89
N ASP A 173 -0.46 -12.98 -7.99
CA ASP A 173 -1.11 -13.95 -8.87
C ASP A 173 -1.29 -13.41 -10.29
N LEU A 174 -1.99 -12.27 -10.44
CA LEU A 174 -2.19 -11.65 -11.75
C LEU A 174 -0.87 -11.11 -12.32
N SER A 175 0.05 -10.68 -11.46
CA SER A 175 1.28 -10.01 -11.87
C SER A 175 2.35 -10.22 -10.83
N PRO A 176 3.51 -10.79 -11.17
CA PRO A 176 4.45 -11.29 -10.17
C PRO A 176 5.33 -10.16 -9.60
N TYR A 177 4.77 -9.19 -8.89
CA TYR A 177 5.58 -8.19 -8.16
C TYR A 177 6.30 -8.83 -6.97
N TRP A 178 5.69 -9.85 -6.38
CA TRP A 178 6.36 -10.82 -5.52
C TRP A 178 5.88 -12.23 -5.83
N VAL A 179 6.68 -13.21 -5.42
CA VAL A 179 6.41 -14.64 -5.64
C VAL A 179 6.50 -15.35 -4.30
N TRP A 180 5.43 -16.05 -3.95
CA TRP A 180 5.37 -16.95 -2.80
C TRP A 180 6.20 -18.21 -3.07
N GLU A 181 7.13 -18.56 -2.18
CA GLU A 181 7.97 -19.77 -2.34
C GLU A 181 7.18 -21.05 -2.07
N THR A 182 6.14 -20.94 -1.24
CA THR A 182 5.17 -22.01 -0.99
C THR A 182 3.79 -21.48 -1.34
N ALA A 183 3.14 -22.09 -2.33
CA ALA A 183 1.81 -21.69 -2.76
C ALA A 183 0.78 -21.95 -1.65
N GLY A 184 0.00 -20.93 -1.31
CA GLY A 184 -1.16 -21.04 -0.44
C GLY A 184 -2.48 -21.12 -1.18
N ILE A 185 -3.57 -21.27 -0.41
CA ILE A 185 -4.89 -21.59 -0.95
C ILE A 185 -5.66 -20.38 -1.51
N TYR A 186 -5.22 -19.15 -1.20
CA TYR A 186 -5.90 -17.93 -1.60
C TYR A 186 -5.10 -17.26 -2.72
N TYR A 187 -5.43 -17.51 -3.99
CA TYR A 187 -4.68 -16.98 -5.14
C TYR A 187 -3.15 -17.22 -5.05
N GLY A 188 -2.74 -18.37 -4.51
CA GLY A 188 -1.31 -18.68 -4.28
C GLY A 188 -0.71 -18.08 -3.01
N MET A 189 -1.43 -17.22 -2.28
CA MET A 189 -1.01 -16.62 -1.01
C MET A 189 -1.21 -17.55 0.18
N PRO A 190 -0.18 -17.80 1.00
CA PRO A 190 -0.31 -18.48 2.30
C PRO A 190 -1.18 -17.68 3.28
N LEU A 191 -2.15 -18.32 3.93
CA LEU A 191 -3.03 -17.63 4.90
C LEU A 191 -2.28 -17.04 6.11
N VAL A 192 -1.10 -17.55 6.43
CA VAL A 192 -0.23 -16.98 7.46
C VAL A 192 0.20 -15.55 7.12
N ASN A 193 0.23 -15.18 5.84
CA ASN A 193 0.45 -13.79 5.40
C ASN A 193 -0.54 -12.83 6.04
N LEU A 194 -1.82 -13.19 6.08
CA LEU A 194 -2.87 -12.35 6.69
C LEU A 194 -2.67 -12.18 8.20
N ALA A 195 -2.21 -13.24 8.88
CA ALA A 195 -1.85 -13.15 10.30
C ALA A 195 -0.62 -12.25 10.51
N GLY A 196 0.37 -12.33 9.62
CA GLY A 196 1.54 -11.46 9.60
C GLY A 196 1.19 -9.99 9.34
N TRP A 197 0.30 -9.72 8.38
CA TRP A 197 -0.23 -8.39 8.09
C TRP A 197 -0.99 -7.82 9.27
N PHE A 198 -1.86 -8.61 9.89
CA PHE A 198 -2.62 -8.19 11.06
C PHE A 198 -1.68 -7.88 12.24
N GLY A 199 -0.73 -8.77 12.55
CA GLY A 199 0.25 -8.56 13.62
C GLY A 199 1.13 -7.34 13.39
N THR A 200 1.69 -7.20 12.18
CA THR A 200 2.48 -6.03 11.77
C THR A 200 1.63 -4.75 11.84
N GLY A 201 0.39 -4.82 11.38
CA GLY A 201 -0.59 -3.76 11.47
C GLY A 201 -0.82 -3.31 12.91
N VAL A 202 -1.04 -4.23 13.86
CA VAL A 202 -1.23 -3.89 15.28
C VAL A 202 0.00 -3.15 15.82
N LEU A 203 1.22 -3.58 15.50
CA LEU A 203 2.45 -2.89 15.91
C LEU A 203 2.53 -1.47 15.35
N ILE A 204 2.18 -1.29 14.07
CA ILE A 204 2.11 0.02 13.44
C ILE A 204 1.06 0.90 14.13
N MET A 205 -0.17 0.40 14.34
CA MET A 205 -1.23 1.16 15.01
C MET A 205 -0.84 1.59 16.43
N ALA A 206 -0.19 0.70 17.18
CA ALA A 206 0.32 0.99 18.52
C ALA A 206 1.44 2.05 18.48
N GLY A 207 2.36 1.95 17.52
CA GLY A 207 3.41 2.94 17.31
C GLY A 207 2.87 4.32 16.91
N LEU A 208 1.88 4.36 16.01
CA LEU A 208 1.19 5.60 15.61
C LEU A 208 0.49 6.26 16.80
N ASP A 209 -0.16 5.48 17.65
CA ASP A 209 -0.76 5.98 18.89
C ASP A 209 0.30 6.50 19.88
N ALA A 210 1.45 5.83 19.99
CA ALA A 210 2.54 6.26 20.87
C ALA A 210 3.13 7.62 20.47
N VAL A 211 3.25 7.90 19.16
CA VAL A 211 3.72 9.20 18.66
C VAL A 211 2.61 10.24 18.54
N LYS A 212 1.38 9.91 18.96
CA LYS A 212 0.20 10.79 18.88
C LYS A 212 -0.03 11.31 17.45
N ALA A 213 0.07 10.39 16.48
CA ALA A 213 -0.16 10.61 15.06
C ALA A 213 -1.54 11.20 14.77
#